data_AF-A0A3R7IHU7-F1
#
_entry.id   AF-A0A3R7IHU7-F1
#
_cell.length_a   1.000
_cell.length_b   1.000
_cell.length_c   1.000
_cell.angle_alpha   90.00
_cell.angle_beta   90.00
_cell.angle_gamma   90.00
#
_symmetry.space_group_name_H-M   'P 1'
#
loop_
_entity.id
_entity.type
_entity.pdbx_description
1 polymer ?
#
loop_
_entity_poly.entity_id
_entity_poly.type
_entity_poly.pdbx_seq_one_letter_code
_entity_poly.pdbx_strand_id
1 'polypeptide(L)'
;MGISIMTRVRLCRTGMIGDARRMTILPAEILSLFTVRSNRNDGRKMDIGNVLSDDFSLHDAEIVSISMDRGTSVCRIGLSRVTGQLCTVELFGVKAFRADDFVLQNVVSRVLRSTARQFSTEESDYWVTWATSFSDTDSWLKPDSKHHWLADVHDGRLELVLFEPSIGTQIAVVCDRLIIRPSVSEVARTDST
;
A
#
# COMPACT_ATOMS: atom_id res chain seq x y z
N MET A 1 -30.16 4.24 0.10
CA MET A 1 -29.19 5.14 0.75
C MET A 1 -27.80 4.70 0.33
N GLY A 2 -27.09 5.48 -0.48
CA GLY A 2 -25.74 5.13 -0.94
C GLY A 2 -24.69 5.63 0.05
N ILE A 3 -23.80 4.75 0.51
CA ILE A 3 -22.65 5.11 1.32
C ILE A 3 -21.61 5.70 0.36
N SER A 4 -21.24 6.97 0.54
CA SER A 4 -20.18 7.62 -0.22
C SER A 4 -18.86 7.34 0.48
N ILE A 5 -18.02 6.47 -0.09
CA ILE A 5 -16.68 6.19 0.42
C ILE A 5 -15.75 7.25 -0.18
N MET A 6 -15.06 8.01 0.68
CA MET A 6 -14.18 9.10 0.26
C MET A 6 -12.73 8.58 0.18
N THR A 7 -12.24 8.33 -1.03
CA THR A 7 -10.86 7.89 -1.24
C THR A 7 -9.91 9.08 -1.11
N ARG A 8 -9.08 9.11 -0.07
CA ARG A 8 -8.05 10.15 0.14
C ARG A 8 -6.69 9.61 -0.28
N VAL A 9 -6.15 10.10 -1.38
CA VAL A 9 -4.73 9.94 -1.72
C VAL A 9 -4.01 11.20 -1.25
N ARG A 10 -3.16 11.09 -0.22
CA ARG A 10 -2.33 12.22 0.24
C ARG A 10 -0.90 12.01 -0.24
N LEU A 11 -0.55 12.69 -1.32
CA LEU A 11 0.82 12.87 -1.77
C LEU A 11 1.33 14.21 -1.23
N CYS A 12 2.16 14.18 -0.19
CA CYS A 12 2.87 15.37 0.27
C CYS A 12 4.02 15.68 -0.70
N ARG A 13 3.88 16.76 -1.48
CA ARG A 13 4.96 17.32 -2.31
C ARG A 13 5.58 18.49 -1.56
N THR A 14 6.74 18.31 -0.94
CA THR A 14 7.59 19.45 -0.57
C THR A 14 8.35 19.90 -1.80
N GLY A 15 8.00 21.07 -2.36
CA GLY A 15 8.78 21.70 -3.42
C GLY A 15 10.13 22.15 -2.87
N MET A 16 11.23 21.73 -3.51
CA MET A 16 12.55 22.30 -3.27
C MET A 16 12.78 23.44 -4.26
N ILE A 17 12.88 24.67 -3.77
CA ILE A 17 13.36 25.82 -4.55
C ILE A 17 14.50 26.47 -3.76
N GLY A 18 15.70 26.50 -4.35
CA GLY A 18 16.68 27.58 -4.17
C GLY A 18 17.73 27.51 -3.03
N ASP A 19 18.98 27.34 -3.48
CA ASP A 19 20.27 27.93 -3.04
C ASP A 19 20.82 27.78 -1.60
N ALA A 20 22.12 27.49 -1.53
CA ALA A 20 22.84 26.76 -0.48
C ALA A 20 23.11 27.48 0.85
N ARG A 21 22.29 28.45 1.30
CA ARG A 21 22.59 29.19 2.54
C ARG A 21 21.48 29.40 3.56
N ARG A 22 20.23 28.97 3.33
CA ARG A 22 19.19 28.96 4.37
C ARG A 22 18.18 27.83 4.14
N MET A 23 18.36 26.70 4.84
CA MET A 23 17.36 25.63 4.90
C MET A 23 16.18 26.08 5.76
N THR A 24 15.05 26.36 5.13
CA THR A 24 13.77 26.59 5.82
C THR A 24 12.78 25.55 5.32
N ILE A 25 12.30 24.69 6.22
CA ILE A 25 11.26 23.70 5.93
C ILE A 25 9.94 24.47 5.87
N LEU A 26 9.32 24.56 4.70
CA LEU A 26 7.97 25.11 4.57
C LEU A 26 6.93 24.05 4.96
N PRO A 27 5.81 24.44 5.59
CA PRO A 27 4.70 23.54 5.87
C PRO A 27 4.10 23.00 4.55
N ALA A 28 3.85 21.70 4.50
CA ALA A 28 3.33 21.00 3.33
C ALA A 28 1.93 21.50 2.94
N GLU A 29 1.76 21.96 1.71
CA GLU A 29 0.44 22.23 1.13
C GLU A 29 -0.28 20.92 0.76
N ILE A 30 -1.55 20.84 1.14
CA ILE A 30 -2.44 19.68 0.95
C ILE A 30 -3.27 19.93 -0.31
N LEU A 31 -3.11 19.12 -1.34
CA LEU A 31 -3.97 19.17 -2.52
C LEU A 31 -4.41 17.78 -2.98
N SER A 32 -5.75 17.65 -3.06
CA SER A 32 -6.59 16.83 -3.96
C SER A 32 -7.59 15.87 -3.30
N LEU A 33 -8.83 15.96 -3.79
CA LEU A 33 -10.06 15.26 -3.42
C LEU A 33 -10.70 14.78 -4.73
N PHE A 34 -11.00 13.50 -4.86
CA PHE A 34 -11.81 12.97 -5.98
C PHE A 34 -12.96 12.14 -5.41
N THR A 35 -14.16 12.34 -5.97
CA THR A 35 -15.41 11.63 -5.60
C THR A 35 -15.90 10.91 -6.82
N VAL A 36 -16.11 9.59 -6.77
CA VAL A 36 -16.78 8.88 -7.88
C VAL A 36 -17.75 7.82 -7.34
N ARG A 37 -18.89 7.67 -8.04
CA ARG A 37 -20.06 6.85 -7.69
C ARG A 37 -20.02 5.48 -8.40
N SER A 38 -20.45 4.42 -7.72
CA SER A 38 -20.47 3.04 -8.23
C SER A 38 -21.89 2.55 -8.60
N ASN A 39 -21.98 1.64 -9.59
CA ASN A 39 -23.18 0.87 -9.94
C ASN A 39 -22.77 -0.60 -10.17
N ARG A 40 -23.56 -1.55 -9.64
CA ARG A 40 -23.25 -2.99 -9.54
C ARG A 40 -23.61 -3.77 -10.82
N ASN A 41 -22.83 -4.82 -11.13
CA ASN A 41 -23.37 -6.13 -11.55
C ASN A 41 -22.34 -7.26 -11.40
N ASP A 42 -22.85 -8.43 -11.00
CA ASP A 42 -22.17 -9.65 -10.54
C ASP A 42 -21.50 -10.51 -11.64
N GLY A 43 -20.51 -11.31 -11.25
CA GLY A 43 -19.97 -12.40 -12.07
C GLY A 43 -18.88 -13.29 -11.43
N ARG A 44 -19.30 -14.26 -10.62
CA ARG A 44 -18.71 -15.59 -10.24
C ARG A 44 -17.18 -15.85 -10.35
N LYS A 45 -16.53 -15.84 -9.17
CA LYS A 45 -15.81 -16.92 -8.42
C LYS A 45 -15.08 -18.07 -9.15
N MET A 46 -13.79 -18.24 -8.83
CA MET A 46 -13.16 -19.54 -8.47
C MET A 46 -12.01 -19.31 -7.47
N ASP A 47 -12.11 -19.93 -6.29
CA ASP A 47 -11.10 -19.92 -5.23
C ASP A 47 -10.25 -21.19 -5.30
N ILE A 48 -8.92 -21.05 -5.28
CA ILE A 48 -7.99 -22.13 -4.89
C ILE A 48 -7.15 -21.58 -3.75
N GLY A 49 -7.36 -22.15 -2.57
CA GLY A 49 -6.88 -21.62 -1.30
C GLY A 49 -5.39 -21.82 -1.05
N ASN A 50 -4.88 -21.01 -0.12
CA ASN A 50 -3.84 -21.46 0.79
C ASN A 50 -4.07 -20.84 2.18
N VAL A 51 -4.08 -21.72 3.19
CA VAL A 51 -4.46 -21.47 4.58
C VAL A 51 -3.22 -21.11 5.39
N LEU A 52 -3.18 -19.90 5.95
CA LEU A 52 -2.44 -19.57 7.17
C LEU A 52 -3.24 -18.51 7.96
N SER A 53 -3.93 -18.96 9.01
CA SER A 53 -4.55 -18.19 10.11
C SER A 53 -5.48 -17.00 9.75
N ASP A 54 -6.76 -17.25 9.99
CA ASP A 54 -7.94 -16.59 9.45
C ASP A 54 -8.49 -15.44 10.32
N ASP A 55 -7.73 -14.35 10.51
CA ASP A 55 -8.32 -13.13 11.13
C ASP A 55 -8.18 -11.86 10.28
N PHE A 56 -7.27 -11.83 9.30
CA PHE A 56 -7.05 -10.65 8.45
C PHE A 56 -6.90 -10.99 6.97
N SER A 57 -7.77 -11.85 6.42
CA SER A 57 -7.90 -11.96 4.97
C SER A 57 -8.27 -10.58 4.39
N LEU A 58 -7.35 -10.00 3.61
CA LEU A 58 -7.55 -8.75 2.87
C LEU A 58 -8.15 -9.00 1.48
N HIS A 59 -8.58 -10.24 1.21
CA HIS A 59 -9.35 -10.56 0.00
C HIS A 59 -10.64 -9.72 -0.02
N ASP A 60 -10.94 -9.13 -1.17
CA ASP A 60 -12.06 -8.20 -1.40
C ASP A 60 -12.00 -6.88 -0.61
N ALA A 61 -10.88 -6.59 0.06
CA ALA A 61 -10.70 -5.29 0.70
C ALA A 61 -10.38 -4.22 -0.35
N GLU A 62 -11.10 -3.10 -0.31
CA GLU A 62 -10.87 -1.96 -1.19
C GLU A 62 -9.84 -1.02 -0.58
N ILE A 63 -8.80 -0.65 -1.34
CA ILE A 63 -7.85 0.38 -0.94
C ILE A 63 -8.53 1.75 -1.09
N VAL A 64 -8.80 2.37 0.06
CA VAL A 64 -9.50 3.67 0.16
C VAL A 64 -8.55 4.81 0.49
N SER A 65 -7.32 4.52 0.92
CA SER A 65 -6.31 5.56 1.12
C SER A 65 -4.90 5.02 1.04
N ILE A 66 -4.01 5.87 0.54
CA ILE A 66 -2.57 5.69 0.60
C ILE A 66 -1.99 7.00 1.12
N SER A 67 -1.16 6.91 2.15
CA SER A 67 -0.45 8.05 2.71
C SER A 67 1.00 7.69 2.98
N MET A 68 1.91 8.60 2.62
CA MET A 68 3.35 8.42 2.79
C MET A 68 3.91 9.53 3.66
N ASP A 69 4.50 9.17 4.79
CA ASP A 69 5.32 10.06 5.61
C ASP A 69 6.79 9.82 5.28
N ARG A 70 7.39 10.77 4.55
CA ARG A 70 8.81 10.71 4.17
C ARG A 70 9.75 11.01 5.33
N GLY A 71 9.31 11.75 6.34
CA GLY A 71 10.14 12.07 7.51
C GLY A 71 10.36 10.85 8.40
N THR A 72 9.38 9.95 8.46
CA THR A 72 9.46 8.72 9.26
C THR A 72 9.60 7.45 8.40
N SER A 73 9.62 7.57 7.08
CA SER A 73 9.59 6.45 6.12
C SER A 73 8.45 5.45 6.40
N VAL A 74 7.25 5.98 6.69
CA VAL A 74 6.06 5.16 6.98
C VAL A 74 5.03 5.33 5.87
N CYS A 75 4.60 4.22 5.28
CA CYS A 75 3.43 4.19 4.40
C CYS A 75 2.24 3.61 5.16
N ARG A 76 1.07 4.24 5.03
CA ARG A 76 -0.19 3.69 5.52
C ARG A 76 -1.15 3.51 4.37
N ILE A 77 -1.63 2.28 4.21
CA ILE A 77 -2.65 1.90 3.26
C ILE A 77 -3.91 1.60 4.06
N GLY A 78 -4.93 2.45 3.93
CA GLY A 78 -6.23 2.20 4.53
C GLY A 78 -7.08 1.35 3.59
N LEU A 79 -7.64 0.26 4.11
CA LEU A 79 -8.54 -0.61 3.38
C LEU A 79 -9.93 -0.65 4.03
N SER A 80 -10.95 -0.73 3.20
CA SER A 80 -12.34 -0.99 3.60
C SER A 80 -12.73 -2.41 3.20
N ARG A 81 -13.15 -3.22 4.17
CA ARG A 81 -13.66 -4.57 3.89
C ARG A 81 -15.11 -4.51 3.41
N VAL A 82 -15.59 -5.60 2.80
CA VAL A 82 -17.01 -5.75 2.38
C VAL A 82 -17.98 -5.58 3.54
N THR A 83 -17.55 -5.92 4.76
CA THR A 83 -18.33 -5.74 6.01
C THR A 83 -18.41 -4.28 6.48
N GLY A 84 -17.74 -3.34 5.81
CA GLY A 84 -17.64 -1.93 6.20
C GLY A 84 -16.58 -1.65 7.28
N GLN A 85 -15.90 -2.68 7.78
CA GLN A 85 -14.79 -2.53 8.72
C GLN A 85 -13.58 -1.93 8.00
N LEU A 86 -13.00 -0.87 8.57
CA LEU A 86 -11.72 -0.35 8.10
C LEU A 86 -10.57 -1.13 8.72
N CYS A 87 -9.48 -1.27 7.98
CA CYS A 87 -8.21 -1.70 8.51
C CYS A 87 -7.10 -0.84 7.90
N THR A 88 -5.96 -0.77 8.56
CA THR A 88 -4.80 -0.04 8.08
C THR A 88 -3.61 -0.97 8.04
N VAL A 89 -2.96 -1.04 6.88
CA VAL A 89 -1.64 -1.65 6.75
C VAL A 89 -0.60 -0.55 6.90
N GLU A 90 0.25 -0.67 7.90
CA GLU A 90 1.38 0.21 8.14
C GLU A 90 2.68 -0.49 7.71
N LEU A 91 3.41 0.14 6.79
CA LEU A 91 4.72 -0.30 6.34
C LEU A 91 5.77 0.66 6.89
N PHE A 92 6.76 0.14 7.59
CA PHE A 92 7.80 0.93 8.26
C PHE A 92 9.14 0.80 7.54
N GLY A 93 9.94 1.86 7.56
CA GLY A 93 11.24 1.86 6.89
C GLY A 93 11.12 1.65 5.38
N VAL A 94 10.09 2.25 4.77
CA VAL A 94 9.83 2.10 3.34
C VAL A 94 11.02 2.61 2.53
N LYS A 95 11.64 1.70 1.75
CA LYS A 95 12.77 1.98 0.87
C LYS A 95 12.34 2.21 -0.57
N ALA A 96 11.32 1.48 -1.02
CA ALA A 96 10.69 1.65 -2.32
C ALA A 96 9.19 1.41 -2.21
N PHE A 97 8.43 2.22 -2.95
CA PHE A 97 6.98 2.09 -3.07
C PHE A 97 6.61 2.44 -4.50
N ARG A 98 5.93 1.50 -5.17
CA ARG A 98 5.29 1.75 -6.46
C ARG A 98 3.87 1.26 -6.41
N ALA A 99 2.97 2.11 -6.91
CA ALA A 99 1.59 1.77 -7.19
C ALA A 99 1.33 2.10 -8.66
N ASP A 100 0.61 1.23 -9.35
CA ASP A 100 0.21 1.41 -10.74
C ASP A 100 -1.29 1.18 -10.88
N ASP A 101 -1.93 1.81 -11.87
CA ASP A 101 -3.37 1.72 -12.13
C ASP A 101 -4.28 2.01 -10.92
N PHE A 102 -3.97 3.09 -10.17
CA PHE A 102 -4.85 3.56 -9.10
C PHE A 102 -6.12 4.21 -9.67
N VAL A 103 -7.19 3.44 -9.68
CA VAL A 103 -8.48 3.81 -10.25
C VAL A 103 -9.52 4.01 -9.15
N LEU A 104 -10.80 4.03 -9.51
CA LEU A 104 -11.89 4.16 -8.56
C LEU A 104 -11.97 3.01 -7.56
N GLN A 105 -11.89 1.80 -8.09
CA GLN A 105 -12.10 0.55 -7.37
C GLN A 105 -10.76 -0.17 -7.35
N ASN A 106 -10.15 -0.22 -6.18
CA ASN A 106 -8.85 -0.85 -5.99
C ASN A 106 -9.03 -2.01 -5.03
N VAL A 107 -9.64 -3.08 -5.54
CA VAL A 107 -9.99 -4.27 -4.75
C VAL A 107 -8.79 -5.20 -4.73
N VAL A 108 -8.33 -5.54 -3.53
CA VAL A 108 -7.22 -6.46 -3.32
C VAL A 108 -7.70 -7.89 -3.50
N SER A 109 -7.04 -8.65 -4.36
CA SER A 109 -7.20 -10.11 -4.42
C SER A 109 -6.42 -10.75 -3.29
N ARG A 110 -5.13 -10.44 -3.16
CA ARG A 110 -4.27 -10.99 -2.11
C ARG A 110 -3.14 -10.05 -1.76
N VAL A 111 -2.58 -10.27 -0.57
CA VAL A 111 -1.35 -9.62 -0.12
C VAL A 111 -0.27 -10.68 0.06
N LEU A 112 0.82 -10.54 -0.66
CA LEU A 112 1.97 -11.46 -0.59
C LEU A 112 3.08 -10.79 0.20
N ARG A 113 3.71 -11.54 1.11
CA ARG A 113 4.80 -11.07 1.96
C ARG A 113 5.95 -12.05 1.90
N SER A 114 7.16 -11.56 1.65
CA SER A 114 8.38 -12.38 1.60
C SER A 114 8.70 -13.08 2.92
N THR A 115 8.21 -12.53 4.03
CA THR A 115 8.32 -13.15 5.36
C THR A 115 7.30 -14.26 5.61
N ALA A 116 6.19 -14.28 4.85
CA ALA A 116 5.10 -15.25 5.01
C ALA A 116 5.07 -16.33 3.92
N ARG A 117 5.68 -16.06 2.76
CA ARG A 117 5.93 -17.04 1.69
C ARG A 117 7.33 -16.85 1.14
N GLN A 118 7.92 -17.94 0.68
CA GLN A 118 9.15 -17.85 -0.09
C GLN A 118 8.84 -17.35 -1.51
N PHE A 119 9.54 -16.29 -1.92
CA PHE A 119 9.61 -15.85 -3.30
C PHE A 119 10.81 -16.54 -3.94
N SER A 120 10.72 -16.87 -5.23
CA SER A 120 11.92 -17.26 -5.98
C SER A 120 12.87 -16.06 -6.10
N THR A 121 14.13 -16.33 -6.43
CA THR A 121 15.13 -15.28 -6.71
C THR A 121 14.67 -14.41 -7.87
N GLU A 122 14.11 -15.01 -8.92
CA GLU A 122 13.60 -14.32 -10.11
C GLU A 122 12.37 -13.48 -9.78
N GLU A 123 11.44 -14.00 -8.97
CA GLU A 123 10.27 -13.21 -8.51
C GLU A 123 10.73 -12.00 -7.69
N SER A 124 11.65 -12.20 -6.75
CA SER A 124 12.16 -11.12 -5.89
C SER A 124 12.88 -10.06 -6.71
N ASP A 125 13.73 -10.48 -7.66
CA ASP A 125 14.44 -9.60 -8.58
C ASP A 125 13.48 -8.76 -9.42
N TYR A 126 12.46 -9.40 -9.99
CA TYR A 126 11.43 -8.74 -10.78
C TYR A 126 10.71 -7.66 -9.96
N TRP A 127 10.20 -8.01 -8.78
CA TRP A 127 9.40 -7.08 -7.97
C TRP A 127 10.22 -5.95 -7.36
N VAL A 128 11.46 -6.21 -6.93
CA VAL A 128 12.37 -5.16 -6.46
C VAL A 128 12.70 -4.20 -7.61
N THR A 129 12.95 -4.73 -8.81
CA THR A 129 13.18 -3.91 -10.00
C THR A 129 11.96 -3.06 -10.30
N TRP A 130 10.79 -3.68 -10.41
CA TRP A 130 9.55 -2.98 -10.72
C TRP A 130 9.24 -1.87 -9.72
N ALA A 131 9.36 -2.15 -8.42
CA ALA A 131 9.14 -1.17 -7.34
C ALA A 131 10.13 0.01 -7.37
N THR A 132 11.27 -0.15 -8.03
CA THR A 132 12.32 0.86 -8.17
C THR A 132 12.45 1.40 -9.58
N SER A 133 11.56 1.04 -10.50
CA SER A 133 11.47 1.60 -11.85
C SER A 133 10.41 2.68 -11.93
N PHE A 134 10.53 3.56 -12.93
CA PHE A 134 9.45 4.45 -13.35
C PHE A 134 8.66 3.81 -14.50
N SER A 135 7.59 4.46 -14.98
CA SER A 135 6.82 3.94 -16.12
C SER A 135 7.65 3.86 -17.40
N ASP A 136 8.55 4.83 -17.58
CA ASP A 136 9.25 5.05 -18.85
C ASP A 136 10.77 4.87 -18.70
N THR A 137 11.23 4.38 -17.55
CA THR A 137 12.67 4.34 -17.23
C THR A 137 13.02 3.12 -16.39
N ASP A 138 14.23 2.64 -16.62
CA ASP A 138 14.84 1.58 -15.83
C ASP A 138 14.92 1.94 -14.35
N SER A 139 15.19 0.91 -13.54
CA SER A 139 15.30 1.05 -12.10
C SER A 139 16.32 2.12 -11.70
N TRP A 140 15.92 3.00 -10.78
CA TRP A 140 16.84 3.95 -10.14
C TRP A 140 17.78 3.28 -9.13
N LEU A 141 17.55 1.99 -8.81
CA LEU A 141 18.37 1.23 -7.88
C LEU A 141 19.62 0.71 -8.59
N LYS A 142 20.80 1.11 -8.08
CA LYS A 142 22.09 0.65 -8.62
C LYS A 142 22.25 -0.87 -8.46
N PRO A 143 22.97 -1.56 -9.36
CA PRO A 143 23.17 -3.01 -9.29
C PRO A 143 23.68 -3.53 -7.94
N ASP A 144 24.67 -2.87 -7.34
CA ASP A 144 25.20 -3.28 -6.02
C ASP A 144 24.16 -3.12 -4.91
N SER A 145 23.41 -2.02 -4.91
CA SER A 145 22.31 -1.80 -3.96
C SER A 145 21.20 -2.83 -4.13
N LYS A 146 20.88 -3.19 -5.38
CA LYS A 146 19.90 -4.23 -5.71
C LYS A 146 20.32 -5.60 -5.17
N HIS A 147 21.57 -6.01 -5.37
CA HIS A 147 22.09 -7.26 -4.82
C HIS A 147 21.98 -7.30 -3.30
N HIS A 148 22.33 -6.21 -2.61
CA HIS A 148 22.17 -6.12 -1.15
C HIS A 148 20.71 -6.20 -0.72
N TRP A 149 19.80 -5.52 -1.42
CA TRP A 149 18.36 -5.58 -1.09
C TRP A 149 17.77 -6.97 -1.30
N LEU A 150 18.17 -7.67 -2.37
CA LEU A 150 17.71 -9.04 -2.61
C LEU A 150 18.22 -10.01 -1.54
N ALA A 151 19.47 -9.87 -1.12
CA ALA A 151 20.02 -10.63 0.01
C ALA A 151 19.26 -10.32 1.30
N ASP A 152 18.98 -9.04 1.58
CA ASP A 152 18.22 -8.64 2.77
C ASP A 152 16.76 -9.16 2.74
N VAL A 153 16.12 -9.21 1.57
CA VAL A 153 14.77 -9.81 1.41
C VAL A 153 14.82 -11.31 1.65
N HIS A 154 15.80 -12.01 1.07
CA HIS A 154 15.98 -13.45 1.26
C HIS A 154 16.25 -13.80 2.74
N ASP A 155 17.02 -12.97 3.43
CA ASP A 155 17.36 -13.17 4.84
C ASP A 155 16.29 -12.64 5.81
N GLY A 156 15.18 -12.07 5.29
CA GLY A 156 14.08 -11.52 6.09
C GLY A 156 14.42 -10.22 6.85
N ARG A 157 15.54 -9.56 6.52
CA ARG A 157 15.89 -8.22 7.04
C ARG A 157 15.11 -7.11 6.35
N LEU A 158 14.71 -7.35 5.10
CA LEU A 158 13.73 -6.54 4.39
C LEU A 158 12.52 -7.38 4.04
N GLU A 159 11.40 -6.68 3.95
CA GLU A 159 10.12 -7.24 3.59
C GLU A 159 9.66 -6.65 2.26
N LEU A 160 9.66 -7.51 1.25
CA LEU A 160 8.92 -7.32 0.00
C LEU A 160 7.44 -7.65 0.25
N VAL A 161 6.57 -6.67 0.00
CA VAL A 161 5.11 -6.77 0.12
C VAL A 161 4.46 -6.44 -1.22
N LEU A 162 3.55 -7.29 -1.67
CA LEU A 162 2.76 -7.08 -2.89
C LEU A 162 1.28 -7.04 -2.55
N PHE A 163 0.57 -6.05 -3.08
CA PHE A 163 -0.89 -6.04 -3.12
C PHE A 163 -1.27 -6.35 -4.56
N GLU A 164 -1.73 -7.57 -4.78
CA GLU A 164 -2.22 -7.98 -6.09
C GLU A 164 -3.68 -7.55 -6.23
N PRO A 165 -4.02 -6.79 -7.27
CA PRO A 165 -5.38 -6.37 -7.50
C PRO A 165 -6.22 -7.56 -7.96
N SER A 166 -7.45 -7.63 -7.47
CA SER A 166 -8.55 -8.21 -8.24
C SER A 166 -9.00 -7.21 -9.30
N ILE A 167 -9.11 -5.93 -8.94
CA ILE A 167 -9.44 -4.80 -9.82
C ILE A 167 -8.61 -3.59 -9.39
N GLY A 168 -8.06 -2.86 -10.35
CA GLY A 168 -7.39 -1.57 -10.11
C GLY A 168 -5.93 -1.72 -9.67
N THR A 169 -5.58 -1.10 -8.54
CA THR A 169 -4.17 -0.82 -8.21
C THR A 169 -3.34 -2.07 -7.93
N GLN A 170 -2.21 -2.21 -8.62
CA GLN A 170 -1.12 -3.08 -8.19
C GLN A 170 -0.08 -2.29 -7.38
N ILE A 171 0.31 -2.80 -6.21
CA ILE A 171 1.30 -2.15 -5.35
C ILE A 171 2.42 -3.11 -5.00
N ALA A 172 3.66 -2.64 -5.08
CA ALA A 172 4.83 -3.30 -4.53
C ALA A 172 5.58 -2.36 -3.59
N VAL A 173 5.98 -2.89 -2.44
CA VAL A 173 6.69 -2.14 -1.41
C VAL A 173 7.88 -2.94 -0.92
N VAL A 174 9.04 -2.29 -0.81
CA VAL A 174 10.20 -2.80 -0.07
C VAL A 174 10.32 -1.99 1.20
N CYS A 175 10.24 -2.64 2.36
CA CYS A 175 10.23 -1.99 3.66
C CYS A 175 10.93 -2.84 4.72
N ASP A 176 11.13 -2.33 5.92
CA ASP A 176 11.73 -3.10 7.01
C ASP A 176 10.70 -4.07 7.63
N ARG A 177 9.43 -3.66 7.73
CA ARG A 177 8.34 -4.49 8.26
C ARG A 177 6.95 -3.97 7.93
N LEU A 178 5.98 -4.88 7.95
CA LEU A 178 4.55 -4.61 7.84
C LEU A 178 3.76 -4.98 9.11
N ILE A 179 2.82 -4.11 9.50
CA ILE A 179 1.84 -4.36 10.57
C ILE A 179 0.42 -4.08 10.05
N ILE A 180 -0.51 -5.00 10.32
CA ILE A 180 -1.94 -4.81 10.02
C ILE A 180 -2.65 -4.40 11.32
N ARG A 181 -3.39 -3.30 11.27
CA ARG A 181 -4.22 -2.82 12.37
C ARG A 181 -5.70 -2.85 11.99
N PRO A 182 -6.58 -3.55 12.74
CA PRO A 182 -8.00 -3.29 12.62
C PRO A 182 -8.27 -1.84 13.03
N SER A 183 -9.17 -1.16 12.31
CA SER A 183 -9.78 0.04 12.90
C SER A 183 -10.71 -0.43 14.01
N VAL A 184 -10.53 0.12 15.20
CA VAL A 184 -11.53 -0.06 16.26
C VAL A 184 -12.71 0.79 15.84
N SER A 185 -13.80 0.15 15.42
CA SER A 185 -15.09 0.80 15.27
C SER A 185 -15.44 1.39 16.63
N GLU A 186 -15.49 2.72 16.75
CA GLU A 186 -16.02 3.40 17.92
C GLU A 186 -17.54 3.12 17.97
N VAL A 187 -17.92 2.02 18.62
CA VAL A 187 -19.33 1.64 18.81
C VAL A 187 -19.84 2.29 20.09
N ALA A 188 -20.88 3.10 19.88
CA ALA A 188 -21.89 3.62 20.82
C ALA A 188 -21.57 4.90 21.61
N ARG A 189 -22.01 6.02 21.02
CA ARG A 189 -22.81 7.02 21.76
C ARG A 189 -24.12 6.37 22.24
N THR A 190 -24.70 7.03 23.25
CA THR A 190 -26.04 6.90 23.85
C THR A 190 -26.33 5.68 24.71
N ASP A 191 -26.01 5.79 26.01
CA ASP A 191 -27.02 5.51 27.03
C ASP A 191 -27.59 6.85 27.52
N SER A 192 -28.80 7.14 27.04
CA SER A 192 -29.72 8.06 27.69
C SER A 192 -30.52 7.29 28.74
N THR A 193 -30.43 7.70 30.00
CA THR A 193 -31.57 7.66 30.92
C THR A 193 -31.47 8.82 31.89
#